data_AF-A0A3A4V3P0-F1
#
_entry.id   AF-A0A3A4V3P0-F1
#
_cell.length_a   1.000
_cell.length_b   1.000
_cell.length_c   1.000
_cell.angle_alpha   90.00
_cell.angle_beta   90.00
_cell.angle_gamma   90.00
#
_symmetry.space_group_name_H-M   'P 1'
#
loop_
_entity.id
_entity.type
_entity.pdbx_description
1 polymer ?
#
loop_
_entity_poly.entity_id
_entity_poly.type
_entity_poly.pdbx_seq_one_letter_code
_entity_poly.pdbx_strand_id
1 'polypeptide(L)'
;MTETKLIKKEEVAENTMAFYFAKPASFEFVPGQHITLTLINPPETDDEGNSRYFSIITAPHEEHLGIATRIRDTALKRSLKNLPAGSRVKIDGPYGQFNLQKNSGRPAVFLIGGIGITPVFSILKHAAKEKLPHKIFLFYSNRRPEDAPFLRELQNLEKENPNFKLIATMTQVERSPKTWSGETGYVTKEMIRKYIPDLNSPIFYMSGPPQMVKAMRELLEKGGVDETRMKFEEFAGY
;
A
#
# COMPACT_ATOMS: atom_id res chain seq x y z
N MET A 1 -3.87 14.08 -18.58
CA MET A 1 -3.28 12.81 -19.03
C MET A 1 -1.95 13.04 -19.74
N THR A 2 -0.88 12.43 -19.25
CA THR A 2 0.52 12.64 -19.68
C THR A 2 1.13 11.31 -20.12
N GLU A 3 1.92 11.32 -21.19
CA GLU A 3 2.64 10.12 -21.64
C GLU A 3 3.93 9.93 -20.84
N THR A 4 4.22 8.70 -20.45
CA THR A 4 5.47 8.30 -19.80
C THR A 4 5.93 6.93 -20.31
N LYS A 5 7.10 6.47 -19.86
CA LYS A 5 7.73 5.21 -20.27
C LYS A 5 7.94 4.30 -19.09
N LEU A 6 7.67 3.00 -19.26
CA LEU A 6 8.08 1.97 -18.32
C LEU A 6 9.60 1.88 -18.30
N ILE A 7 10.22 2.04 -17.14
CA ILE A 7 11.67 1.95 -16.96
C ILE A 7 12.07 0.55 -16.54
N LYS A 8 11.42 0.02 -15.50
CA LYS A 8 11.69 -1.32 -14.98
C LYS A 8 10.46 -1.93 -14.33
N LYS A 9 10.52 -3.25 -14.14
CA LYS A 9 9.54 -4.04 -13.39
C LYS A 9 10.27 -5.03 -12.50
N GLU A 10 9.73 -5.30 -11.33
CA GLU A 10 10.33 -6.23 -10.37
C GLU A 10 9.22 -6.99 -9.62
N GLU A 11 9.50 -8.24 -9.25
CA GLU A 11 8.63 -9.01 -8.38
C GLU A 11 8.91 -8.62 -6.92
N VAL A 12 7.85 -8.27 -6.18
CA VAL A 12 7.94 -7.73 -4.81
C VAL A 12 7.34 -8.64 -3.76
N ALA A 13 6.59 -9.66 -4.22
CA ALA A 13 6.04 -10.78 -3.46
C ALA A 13 5.48 -11.79 -4.47
N GLU A 14 5.14 -13.00 -4.01
CA GLU A 14 4.55 -14.03 -4.85
C GLU A 14 3.31 -13.48 -5.59
N ASN A 15 3.31 -13.62 -6.91
CA ASN A 15 2.28 -13.10 -7.82
C ASN A 15 2.04 -11.58 -7.70
N THR A 16 3.03 -10.80 -7.26
CA THR A 16 2.93 -9.34 -7.13
C THR A 16 4.10 -8.64 -7.77
N MET A 17 3.82 -7.69 -8.66
CA MET A 17 4.86 -6.91 -9.35
C MET A 17 4.74 -5.43 -9.06
N ALA A 18 5.89 -4.77 -8.97
CA ALA A 18 6.03 -3.33 -9.05
C ALA A 18 6.49 -2.91 -10.46
N PHE A 19 5.97 -1.77 -10.92
CA PHE A 19 6.28 -1.17 -12.22
C PHE A 19 6.71 0.28 -11.98
N TYR A 20 7.84 0.66 -12.55
CA TYR A 20 8.43 1.98 -12.37
C TYR A 20 8.47 2.70 -13.70
N PHE A 21 7.94 3.91 -13.74
CA PHE A 21 7.87 4.77 -14.91
C PHE A 21 8.75 5.99 -14.72
N ALA A 22 9.15 6.61 -15.83
CA ALA A 22 9.77 7.93 -15.78
C ALA A 22 8.81 8.91 -15.10
N LYS A 23 9.25 9.62 -14.08
CA LYS A 23 8.42 10.63 -13.43
C LYS A 23 8.44 11.91 -14.28
N PRO A 24 7.29 12.41 -14.78
CA PRO A 24 7.27 13.70 -15.48
C PRO A 24 7.75 14.82 -14.55
N ALA A 25 8.55 15.75 -15.07
CA ALA A 25 9.19 16.79 -14.25
C ALA A 25 8.20 17.65 -13.44
N SER A 26 7.01 17.91 -14.00
CA SER A 26 5.95 18.68 -13.35
C SER A 26 4.98 17.83 -12.51
N PHE A 27 5.24 16.53 -12.34
CA PHE A 27 4.33 15.64 -11.62
C PHE A 27 4.60 15.69 -10.12
N GLU A 28 3.79 16.48 -9.41
CA GLU A 28 3.78 16.57 -7.95
C GLU A 28 2.61 15.78 -7.39
N PHE A 29 2.82 15.14 -6.24
CA PHE A 29 1.78 14.37 -5.54
C PHE A 29 2.06 14.31 -4.04
N VAL A 30 1.02 14.03 -3.26
CA VAL A 30 1.09 13.76 -1.83
C VAL A 30 1.16 12.24 -1.61
N PRO A 31 2.02 11.74 -0.71
CA PRO A 31 2.10 10.31 -0.42
C PRO A 31 0.74 9.73 -0.05
N GLY A 32 0.45 8.54 -0.60
CA GLY A 32 -0.85 7.87 -0.46
C GLY A 32 -1.87 8.23 -1.55
N GLN A 33 -1.50 9.07 -2.52
CA GLN A 33 -2.30 9.29 -3.72
C GLN A 33 -2.14 8.18 -4.77
N HIS A 34 -3.07 8.17 -5.73
CA HIS A 34 -3.10 7.22 -6.83
C HIS A 34 -3.13 7.92 -8.19
N ILE A 35 -2.90 7.15 -9.25
CA ILE A 35 -3.02 7.57 -10.65
C ILE A 35 -3.94 6.63 -11.40
N THR A 36 -4.47 7.09 -12.53
CA THR A 36 -4.95 6.20 -13.59
C THR A 36 -3.79 5.87 -14.52
N LEU A 37 -3.54 4.59 -14.76
CA LEU A 37 -2.61 4.10 -15.77
C LEU A 37 -3.39 3.55 -16.96
N THR A 38 -3.03 3.97 -18.16
CA THR A 38 -3.65 3.52 -19.41
C THR A 38 -2.60 2.92 -20.34
N LEU A 39 -2.84 1.68 -20.78
CA LEU A 39 -2.01 1.02 -21.78
C LEU A 39 -2.37 1.55 -23.18
N ILE A 40 -1.36 1.92 -23.96
CA ILE A 40 -1.53 2.39 -25.35
C ILE A 40 -1.58 1.16 -26.26
N ASN A 41 -2.70 0.97 -26.96
CA ASN A 41 -2.92 -0.14 -27.90
C ASN A 41 -2.53 -1.52 -27.33
N PRO A 42 -3.07 -1.93 -26.16
CA PRO A 42 -2.75 -3.24 -25.61
C PRO A 42 -3.23 -4.36 -26.55
N PRO A 43 -2.59 -5.54 -26.53
CA PRO A 43 -2.99 -6.68 -27.36
C PRO A 43 -4.39 -7.22 -27.02
N GLU A 44 -4.88 -6.93 -25.82
CA GLU A 44 -6.18 -7.35 -25.31
C GLU A 44 -6.77 -6.30 -24.36
N THR A 45 -8.10 -6.29 -24.25
CA THR A 45 -8.87 -5.49 -23.28
C THR A 45 -10.02 -6.32 -22.72
N ASP A 46 -10.55 -5.90 -21.57
CA ASP A 46 -11.76 -6.45 -20.94
C ASP A 46 -12.83 -5.34 -20.80
N ASP A 47 -13.97 -5.64 -20.17
CA ASP A 47 -15.12 -4.72 -20.03
C ASP A 47 -14.77 -3.43 -19.26
N GLU A 48 -13.72 -3.47 -18.43
CA GLU A 48 -13.20 -2.32 -17.69
C GLU A 48 -12.17 -1.50 -18.52
N GLY A 49 -11.90 -1.91 -19.77
CA GLY A 49 -11.05 -1.22 -20.72
C GLY A 49 -9.55 -1.32 -20.44
N ASN A 50 -8.77 -0.41 -21.04
CA ASN A 50 -7.31 -0.39 -20.99
C ASN A 50 -6.74 0.51 -19.88
N SER A 51 -7.58 0.95 -18.94
CA SER A 51 -7.21 1.91 -17.89
C SER A 51 -7.57 1.37 -16.50
N ARG A 52 -6.69 1.54 -15.52
CA ARG A 52 -6.95 1.19 -14.11
C ARG A 52 -6.32 2.18 -13.15
N TYR A 53 -6.90 2.27 -11.95
CA TYR A 53 -6.33 3.04 -10.86
C TYR A 53 -5.26 2.23 -10.12
N PHE A 54 -4.16 2.90 -9.76
CA PHE A 54 -3.10 2.32 -8.95
C PHE A 54 -2.54 3.36 -7.98
N SER A 55 -2.45 2.99 -6.71
CA SER A 55 -1.73 3.80 -5.72
C SER A 55 -0.26 3.91 -6.06
N ILE A 56 0.29 5.10 -5.84
CA ILE A 56 1.70 5.37 -6.04
C ILE A 56 2.46 4.72 -4.89
N ILE A 57 3.48 3.92 -5.20
CA ILE A 57 4.32 3.24 -4.20
C ILE A 57 5.62 4.01 -3.90
N THR A 58 6.00 4.94 -4.77
CA THR A 58 7.18 5.80 -4.58
C THR A 58 6.85 7.04 -3.76
N ALA A 59 7.86 7.60 -3.09
CA ALA A 59 7.77 8.88 -2.41
C ALA A 59 7.98 10.05 -3.40
N PRO A 60 7.48 11.26 -3.09
CA PRO A 60 7.56 12.41 -4.00
C PRO A 60 8.98 12.80 -4.40
N HIS A 61 9.99 12.56 -3.57
CA HIS A 61 11.39 12.89 -3.85
C HIS A 61 12.09 11.89 -4.78
N GLU A 62 11.47 10.75 -5.09
CA GLU A 62 12.09 9.73 -5.95
C GLU A 62 11.99 10.11 -7.44
N GLU A 63 13.01 9.69 -8.20
CA GLU A 63 13.13 9.97 -9.64
C GLU A 63 12.08 9.22 -10.49
N HIS A 64 11.51 8.15 -9.94
CA HIS A 64 10.56 7.29 -10.63
C HIS A 64 9.16 7.40 -10.03
N LEU A 65 8.15 7.22 -10.88
CA LEU A 65 6.77 6.99 -10.46
C LEU A 65 6.52 5.49 -10.43
N GLY A 66 6.24 4.94 -9.24
CA GLY A 66 6.01 3.50 -9.09
C GLY A 66 4.54 3.16 -8.83
N ILE A 67 4.10 2.01 -9.31
CA ILE A 67 2.89 1.32 -8.86
C ILE A 67 3.20 -0.12 -8.51
N ALA A 68 2.32 -0.80 -7.77
CA ALA A 68 2.36 -2.26 -7.65
C ALA A 68 0.96 -2.88 -7.70
N THR A 69 0.90 -4.12 -8.18
CA THR A 69 -0.35 -4.88 -8.26
C THR A 69 -0.10 -6.37 -8.13
N ARG A 70 -1.06 -7.09 -7.55
CA ARG A 70 -1.15 -8.53 -7.73
C ARG A 70 -1.46 -8.83 -9.19
N ILE A 71 -0.68 -9.71 -9.82
CA ILE A 71 -0.93 -10.18 -11.18
C ILE A 71 -2.09 -11.17 -11.11
N ARG A 72 -3.23 -10.75 -11.65
CA ARG A 72 -4.43 -11.56 -11.80
C ARG A 72 -4.75 -11.71 -13.29
N ASP A 73 -5.70 -12.59 -13.58
CA ASP A 73 -6.10 -12.91 -14.94
C ASP A 73 -7.06 -11.86 -15.54
N THR A 74 -6.62 -10.60 -15.58
CA THR A 74 -7.31 -9.48 -16.26
C THR A 74 -6.49 -9.05 -17.47
N ALA A 75 -7.12 -8.57 -18.53
CA ALA A 75 -6.45 -8.19 -19.78
C ALA A 75 -5.37 -7.12 -19.54
N LEU A 76 -5.66 -6.11 -18.72
CA LEU A 76 -4.69 -5.06 -18.39
C LEU A 76 -3.47 -5.60 -17.64
N LYS A 77 -3.67 -6.46 -16.63
CA LYS A 77 -2.55 -6.97 -15.81
C LYS A 77 -1.67 -7.96 -16.57
N ARG A 78 -2.24 -8.79 -17.45
CA ARG A 78 -1.47 -9.65 -18.37
C ARG A 78 -0.63 -8.81 -19.33
N SER A 79 -1.26 -7.81 -19.97
CA SER A 79 -0.58 -6.87 -20.86
C SER A 79 0.53 -6.10 -20.16
N LEU A 80 0.26 -5.56 -18.95
CA LEU A 80 1.22 -4.82 -18.15
C LEU A 80 2.41 -5.68 -17.71
N LYS A 81 2.16 -6.94 -17.28
CA LYS A 81 3.21 -7.90 -16.93
C LYS A 81 4.17 -8.13 -18.10
N ASN A 82 3.63 -8.25 -19.31
CA ASN A 82 4.40 -8.54 -20.52
C ASN A 82 4.97 -7.28 -21.19
N LEU A 83 4.60 -6.08 -20.72
CA LEU A 83 5.05 -4.82 -21.29
C LEU A 83 6.59 -4.70 -21.24
N PRO A 84 7.27 -4.48 -22.38
CA PRO A 84 8.71 -4.27 -22.41
C PRO A 84 9.13 -2.95 -21.77
N ALA A 85 10.33 -2.89 -21.19
CA ALA A 85 10.94 -1.63 -20.79
C ALA A 85 11.08 -0.68 -22.01
N GLY A 86 10.93 0.62 -21.79
CA GLY A 86 10.87 1.65 -22.82
C GLY A 86 9.47 1.87 -23.42
N SER A 87 8.52 0.96 -23.19
CA SER A 87 7.15 1.08 -23.72
C SER A 87 6.43 2.30 -23.15
N ARG A 88 5.63 2.94 -24.00
CA ARG A 88 4.89 4.16 -23.68
C ARG A 88 3.54 3.81 -23.06
N VAL A 89 3.17 4.53 -22.01
CA VAL A 89 1.89 4.44 -21.31
C VAL A 89 1.38 5.85 -21.05
N LYS A 90 0.09 5.99 -20.77
CA LYS A 90 -0.47 7.26 -20.31
C LYS A 90 -0.79 7.19 -18.82
N ILE A 91 -0.53 8.27 -18.11
CA ILE A 91 -0.90 8.43 -16.70
C ILE A 91 -1.80 9.65 -16.52
N ASP A 92 -2.68 9.61 -15.54
CA ASP A 92 -3.53 10.72 -15.14
C ASP A 92 -3.64 10.80 -13.62
N GLY A 93 -3.71 12.01 -13.07
CA GLY A 93 -3.67 12.27 -11.63
C GLY A 93 -2.63 13.33 -11.24
N PRO A 94 -2.26 13.42 -9.95
CA PRO A 94 -2.63 12.49 -8.87
C PRO A 94 -4.06 12.68 -8.34
N TYR A 95 -4.59 11.63 -7.70
CA TYR A 95 -5.94 11.59 -7.11
C TYR A 95 -5.92 10.99 -5.69
N GLY A 96 -7.00 11.22 -4.93
CA GLY A 96 -7.21 10.59 -3.62
C GLY A 96 -6.75 11.43 -2.42
N GLN A 97 -7.25 11.03 -1.24
CA GLN A 97 -7.04 11.72 0.05
C GLN A 97 -6.56 10.77 1.16
N PHE A 98 -6.09 9.57 0.83
CA PHE A 98 -5.55 8.61 1.79
C PHE A 98 -4.11 9.01 2.20
N ASN A 99 -3.97 10.21 2.77
CA ASN A 99 -2.70 10.79 3.17
C ASN A 99 -2.56 10.86 4.70
N LEU A 100 -1.30 10.89 5.15
CA LEU A 100 -0.97 11.08 6.55
C LEU A 100 -1.51 12.43 7.04
N GLN A 101 -2.16 12.44 8.21
CA GLN A 101 -2.71 13.67 8.77
C GLN A 101 -1.60 14.71 9.01
N LYS A 102 -1.88 16.00 8.78
CA LYS A 102 -0.88 17.06 9.04
C LYS A 102 -0.51 17.16 10.52
N ASN A 103 -1.45 16.91 11.41
CA ASN A 103 -1.23 16.97 12.86
C ASN A 103 -0.55 15.68 13.38
N SER A 104 0.70 15.81 13.80
CA SER A 104 1.50 14.71 14.35
C SER A 104 1.22 14.39 15.82
N GLY A 105 0.39 15.18 16.52
CA GLY A 105 0.05 14.96 17.93
C GLY A 105 -0.76 13.69 18.21
N ARG A 106 -1.27 13.03 17.16
CA ARG A 106 -1.94 11.73 17.23
C ARG A 106 -1.15 10.69 16.43
N PRO A 107 -0.94 9.47 16.97
CA PRO A 107 -0.35 8.39 16.20
C PRO A 107 -1.18 8.06 14.95
N ALA A 108 -0.53 7.62 13.88
CA ALA A 108 -1.18 7.02 12.72
C ALA A 108 -1.09 5.49 12.83
N VAL A 109 -2.23 4.81 12.78
CA VAL A 109 -2.29 3.35 12.83
C VAL A 109 -2.85 2.83 11.51
N PHE A 110 -2.02 2.16 10.73
CA PHE A 110 -2.38 1.52 9.48
C PHE A 110 -2.75 0.06 9.73
N LEU A 111 -3.96 -0.34 9.34
CA LEU A 111 -4.51 -1.70 9.39
C LEU A 111 -4.65 -2.22 7.96
N ILE A 112 -3.63 -2.93 7.49
CA ILE A 112 -3.39 -3.13 6.06
C ILE A 112 -3.34 -4.61 5.69
N GLY A 113 -4.02 -4.96 4.60
CA GLY A 113 -4.03 -6.32 4.05
C GLY A 113 -3.47 -6.40 2.64
N GLY A 114 -2.46 -7.25 2.43
CA GLY A 114 -1.94 -7.55 1.09
C GLY A 114 -1.56 -6.30 0.29
N ILE A 115 -2.10 -6.16 -0.92
CA ILE A 115 -1.73 -5.07 -1.84
C ILE A 115 -2.23 -3.68 -1.39
N GLY A 116 -3.07 -3.60 -0.36
CA GLY A 116 -3.42 -2.34 0.29
C GLY A 116 -2.22 -1.62 0.93
N ILE A 117 -1.05 -2.24 0.96
CA ILE A 117 0.21 -1.62 1.38
C ILE A 117 0.67 -0.50 0.45
N THR A 118 0.22 -0.48 -0.81
CA THR A 118 0.75 0.41 -1.85
C THR A 118 0.75 1.91 -1.49
N PRO A 119 -0.36 2.55 -1.06
CA PRO A 119 -0.30 3.95 -0.63
C PRO A 119 0.53 4.16 0.63
N VAL A 120 0.47 3.20 1.57
CA VAL A 120 1.16 3.27 2.86
C VAL A 120 2.66 3.19 2.66
N PHE A 121 3.14 2.42 1.68
CA PHE A 121 4.55 2.35 1.36
C PHE A 121 5.10 3.71 0.91
N SER A 122 4.37 4.43 0.06
CA SER A 122 4.72 5.81 -0.31
C SER A 122 4.75 6.73 0.92
N ILE A 123 3.75 6.65 1.81
CA ILE A 123 3.68 7.43 3.06
C ILE A 123 4.90 7.13 3.94
N LEU A 124 5.23 5.86 4.16
CA LEU A 124 6.32 5.44 5.04
C LEU A 124 7.69 5.86 4.49
N LYS A 125 7.93 5.70 3.19
CA LYS A 125 9.17 6.17 2.53
C LYS A 125 9.34 7.68 2.67
N HIS A 126 8.26 8.44 2.46
CA HIS A 126 8.30 9.90 2.65
C HIS A 126 8.52 10.26 4.12
N ALA A 127 7.82 9.62 5.06
CA ALA A 127 7.95 9.89 6.48
C ALA A 127 9.37 9.61 7.01
N ALA A 128 10.00 8.53 6.55
CA ALA A 128 11.38 8.22 6.88
C ALA A 128 12.37 9.25 6.31
N LYS A 129 12.22 9.61 5.03
CA LYS A 129 13.10 10.59 4.37
C LYS A 129 13.04 11.97 5.02
N GLU A 130 11.83 12.47 5.25
CA GLU A 130 11.60 13.80 5.84
C GLU A 130 11.70 13.81 7.37
N LYS A 131 11.97 12.65 7.99
CA LYS A 131 12.04 12.47 9.45
C LYS A 131 10.81 13.04 10.16
N LEU A 132 9.63 12.71 9.64
CA LEU A 132 8.38 13.23 10.17
C LEU A 132 8.21 12.82 11.65
N PRO A 133 7.67 13.72 12.51
CA PRO A 133 7.54 13.45 13.95
C PRO A 133 6.38 12.50 14.28
N HIS A 134 5.60 12.06 13.29
CA HIS A 134 4.45 11.18 13.48
C HIS A 134 4.88 9.83 14.01
N LYS A 135 4.27 9.40 15.12
CA LYS A 135 4.31 8.00 15.54
C LYS A 135 3.44 7.17 14.60
N ILE A 136 4.03 6.20 13.91
CA ILE A 136 3.37 5.39 12.90
C ILE A 136 3.44 3.91 13.30
N PHE A 137 2.30 3.24 13.29
CA PHE A 137 2.19 1.80 13.50
C PHE A 137 1.55 1.17 12.27
N LEU A 138 2.17 0.13 11.73
CA LEU A 138 1.62 -0.64 10.62
C LEU A 138 1.31 -2.06 11.06
N PHE A 139 0.04 -2.38 11.23
CA PHE A 139 -0.44 -3.75 11.31
C PHE A 139 -0.63 -4.28 9.89
N TYR A 140 0.27 -5.17 9.47
CA TYR A 140 0.32 -5.66 8.10
C TYR A 140 0.00 -7.16 8.05
N SER A 141 -1.21 -7.48 7.59
CA SER A 141 -1.72 -8.84 7.54
C SER A 141 -1.56 -9.46 6.16
N ASN A 142 -0.91 -10.63 6.11
CA ASN A 142 -0.77 -11.46 4.92
C ASN A 142 -0.99 -12.93 5.27
N ARG A 143 -1.12 -13.79 4.26
CA ARG A 143 -1.23 -15.25 4.48
C ARG A 143 0.12 -15.82 4.92
N ARG A 144 1.15 -15.60 4.11
CA ARG A 144 2.52 -16.05 4.35
C ARG A 144 3.52 -14.92 4.10
N PRO A 145 4.77 -15.02 4.61
CA PRO A 145 5.80 -14.01 4.36
C PRO A 145 6.09 -13.77 2.87
N GLU A 146 6.04 -14.81 2.03
CA GLU A 146 6.19 -14.70 0.59
C GLU A 146 5.04 -13.97 -0.12
N ASP A 147 3.85 -13.88 0.51
CA ASP A 147 2.69 -13.19 -0.06
C ASP A 147 2.67 -11.68 0.23
N ALA A 148 3.64 -11.17 1.00
CA ALA A 148 3.66 -9.83 1.59
C ALA A 148 4.57 -8.87 0.80
N PRO A 149 4.02 -8.02 -0.09
CA PRO A 149 4.80 -7.03 -0.82
C PRO A 149 5.61 -6.14 0.10
N PHE A 150 6.86 -5.87 -0.28
CA PHE A 150 7.76 -4.93 0.37
C PHE A 150 8.12 -5.25 1.83
N LEU A 151 7.94 -6.51 2.27
CA LEU A 151 8.14 -6.87 3.67
C LEU A 151 9.55 -6.54 4.17
N ARG A 152 10.58 -6.81 3.35
CA ARG A 152 11.98 -6.54 3.71
C ARG A 152 12.26 -5.04 3.79
N GLU A 153 11.72 -4.27 2.86
CA GLU A 153 11.83 -2.83 2.79
C GLU A 153 11.15 -2.17 3.99
N LEU A 154 9.98 -2.65 4.39
CA LEU A 154 9.28 -2.20 5.60
C LEU A 154 10.10 -2.52 6.86
N GLN A 155 10.70 -3.71 6.96
CA GLN A 155 11.61 -4.05 8.07
C GLN A 155 12.85 -3.15 8.12
N ASN A 156 13.36 -2.70 6.98
CA ASN A 156 14.48 -1.76 6.93
C ASN A 156 14.03 -0.35 7.33
N LEU A 157 12.86 0.10 6.85
CA LEU A 157 12.29 1.38 7.24
C LEU A 157 12.05 1.48 8.75
N GLU A 158 11.66 0.39 9.41
CA GLU A 158 11.53 0.34 10.88
C GLU A 158 12.87 0.60 11.59
N LYS A 159 13.99 0.13 11.02
CA LYS A 159 15.33 0.36 11.58
C LYS A 159 15.80 1.80 11.36
N GLU A 160 15.39 2.42 10.26
CA GLU A 160 15.80 3.77 9.86
C GLU A 160 14.96 4.87 10.51
N ASN A 161 13.69 4.58 10.82
CA ASN A 161 12.74 5.54 11.39
C ASN A 161 12.29 5.11 12.80
N PRO A 162 12.81 5.74 13.87
CA PRO A 162 12.46 5.38 15.25
C PRO A 162 10.99 5.67 15.61
N ASN A 163 10.29 6.46 14.80
CA ASN A 163 8.85 6.72 14.98
C ASN A 163 7.97 5.68 14.27
N PHE A 164 8.53 4.76 13.50
CA PHE A 164 7.79 3.74 12.78
C PHE A 164 7.93 2.37 13.48
N LYS A 165 6.80 1.70 13.67
CA LYS A 165 6.72 0.32 14.16
C LYS A 165 5.98 -0.56 13.14
N LEU A 166 6.63 -1.65 12.72
CA LEU A 166 6.01 -2.68 11.90
C LEU A 166 5.49 -3.81 12.80
N ILE A 167 4.21 -4.15 12.65
CA ILE A 167 3.53 -5.28 13.26
C ILE A 167 2.99 -6.16 12.13
N ALA A 168 3.89 -6.95 11.53
CA ALA A 168 3.50 -7.90 10.49
C ALA A 168 2.90 -9.16 11.13
N THR A 169 1.77 -9.63 10.58
CA THR A 169 1.09 -10.85 11.02
C THR A 169 0.78 -11.79 9.85
N MET A 170 0.95 -13.10 10.08
CA MET A 170 0.74 -14.14 9.08
C MET A 170 -0.43 -15.06 9.47
N THR A 171 -1.46 -15.15 8.62
CA THR A 171 -2.69 -15.93 8.92
C THR A 171 -2.59 -17.41 8.54
N GLN A 172 -1.60 -17.79 7.73
CA GLN A 172 -1.37 -19.16 7.24
C GLN A 172 0.14 -19.48 7.25
N VAL A 173 0.83 -19.08 8.31
CA VAL A 173 2.29 -19.25 8.45
C VAL A 173 2.74 -20.71 8.33
N GLU A 174 1.88 -21.65 8.75
CA GLU A 174 2.09 -23.09 8.66
C GLU A 174 2.19 -23.60 7.22
N ARG A 175 1.76 -22.81 6.23
CA ARG A 175 1.86 -23.11 4.81
C ARG A 175 3.10 -22.48 4.16
N SER A 176 3.92 -21.76 4.92
CA SER A 176 5.15 -21.18 4.42
C SER A 176 6.32 -22.14 4.65
N PRO A 177 7.24 -22.30 3.68
CA PRO A 177 8.52 -22.96 3.92
C PRO A 177 9.48 -22.09 4.75
N LYS A 178 9.15 -20.81 4.99
CA LYS A 178 9.98 -19.87 5.74
C LYS A 178 9.57 -19.83 7.20
N THR A 179 10.55 -19.70 8.08
CA THR A 179 10.30 -19.40 9.48
C THR A 179 9.79 -17.97 9.65
N TRP A 180 8.88 -17.78 10.60
CA TRP A 180 8.31 -16.47 10.92
C TRP A 180 8.32 -16.27 12.44
N SER A 181 8.88 -15.15 12.87
CA SER A 181 9.01 -14.78 14.29
C SER A 181 8.11 -13.60 14.69
N GLY A 182 7.32 -13.07 13.76
CA GLY A 182 6.36 -12.00 14.02
C GLY A 182 5.04 -12.52 14.59
N GLU A 183 4.03 -11.66 14.58
CA GLU A 183 2.67 -12.05 15.00
C GLU A 183 2.08 -13.10 14.05
N THR A 184 1.12 -13.87 14.54
CA THR A 184 0.37 -14.86 13.75
C THR A 184 -1.14 -14.68 13.95
N GLY A 185 -1.90 -15.06 12.93
CA GLY A 185 -3.37 -14.94 12.93
C GLY A 185 -3.88 -13.59 12.43
N TYR A 186 -5.20 -13.42 12.51
CA TYR A 186 -5.87 -12.18 12.12
C TYR A 186 -5.58 -11.07 13.13
N VAL A 187 -5.62 -9.82 12.66
CA VAL A 187 -5.49 -8.65 13.55
C VAL A 187 -6.70 -8.61 14.48
N THR A 188 -6.45 -8.69 15.79
CA THR A 188 -7.49 -8.62 16.83
C THR A 188 -7.37 -7.35 17.67
N LYS A 189 -8.38 -7.09 18.50
CA LYS A 189 -8.40 -5.94 19.41
C LYS A 189 -7.29 -6.04 20.44
N GLU A 190 -7.00 -7.26 20.90
CA GLU A 190 -5.94 -7.58 21.84
C GLU A 190 -4.57 -7.32 21.21
N MET A 191 -4.37 -7.73 19.95
CA MET A 191 -3.16 -7.43 19.20
C MET A 191 -2.96 -5.92 19.02
N ILE A 192 -4.01 -5.18 18.67
CA ILE A 192 -3.91 -3.71 18.55
C ILE A 192 -3.57 -3.10 19.92
N ARG A 193 -4.27 -3.50 20.99
CA ARG A 193 -4.07 -2.97 22.35
C ARG A 193 -2.69 -3.27 22.94
N LYS A 194 -2.05 -4.37 22.53
CA LYS A 194 -0.66 -4.68 22.89
C LYS A 194 0.31 -3.55 22.52
N TYR A 195 0.06 -2.86 21.41
CA TYR A 195 0.90 -1.76 20.93
C TYR A 195 0.27 -0.38 21.14
N ILE A 196 -1.07 -0.32 21.17
CA ILE A 196 -1.87 0.90 21.27
C ILE A 196 -2.91 0.74 22.38
N PRO A 197 -2.54 0.98 23.66
CA PRO A 197 -3.44 0.76 24.78
C PRO A 197 -4.71 1.62 24.73
N ASP A 198 -4.56 2.90 24.36
CA ASP A 198 -5.68 3.83 24.14
C ASP A 198 -6.04 3.91 22.66
N LEU A 199 -7.11 3.20 22.28
CA LEU A 199 -7.65 3.19 20.92
C LEU A 199 -8.23 4.54 20.48
N ASN A 200 -8.46 5.49 21.40
CA ASN A 200 -8.96 6.82 21.06
C ASN A 200 -7.84 7.85 20.80
N SER A 201 -6.59 7.51 21.09
CA SER A 201 -5.44 8.35 20.79
C SER A 201 -5.14 8.49 19.27
N PRO A 202 -5.23 7.45 18.42
CA PRO A 202 -4.76 7.51 17.04
C PRO A 202 -5.80 7.96 16.01
N ILE A 203 -5.31 8.15 14.78
CA ILE A 203 -6.12 8.08 13.56
C ILE A 203 -5.84 6.72 12.89
N PHE A 204 -6.89 5.99 12.54
CA PHE A 204 -6.80 4.69 11.89
C PHE A 204 -6.95 4.81 10.38
N TYR A 205 -6.15 4.02 9.67
CA TYR A 205 -6.05 3.98 8.23
C TYR A 205 -6.23 2.54 7.76
N MET A 206 -7.19 2.26 6.90
CA MET A 206 -7.51 0.90 6.44
C MET A 206 -7.46 0.81 4.91
N SER A 207 -6.73 -0.18 4.41
CA SER A 207 -6.65 -0.52 2.98
C SER A 207 -6.32 -2.01 2.85
N GLY A 208 -7.07 -2.75 2.05
CA GLY A 208 -6.98 -4.21 1.97
C GLY A 208 -8.27 -4.86 1.46
N PRO A 209 -8.34 -6.21 1.45
CA PRO A 209 -9.52 -6.93 1.02
C PRO A 209 -10.81 -6.41 1.69
N PRO A 210 -11.93 -6.27 0.97
CA PRO A 210 -13.14 -5.64 1.52
C PRO A 210 -13.63 -6.25 2.84
N GLN A 211 -13.53 -7.57 2.98
CA GLN A 211 -13.89 -8.27 4.21
C GLN A 211 -12.98 -7.89 5.39
N MET A 212 -11.68 -7.69 5.14
CA MET A 212 -10.74 -7.23 6.17
C MET A 212 -11.07 -5.80 6.59
N VAL A 213 -11.25 -4.88 5.64
CA VAL A 213 -11.56 -3.47 5.94
C VAL A 213 -12.84 -3.37 6.75
N LYS A 214 -13.89 -4.12 6.36
CA LYS A 214 -15.14 -4.20 7.11
C LYS A 214 -14.93 -4.73 8.53
N ALA A 215 -14.20 -5.84 8.69
CA ALA A 215 -13.93 -6.42 10.01
C ALA A 215 -13.12 -5.47 10.93
N MET A 216 -12.14 -4.74 10.37
CA MET A 216 -11.35 -3.76 11.13
C MET A 216 -12.20 -2.57 11.55
N ARG A 217 -13.07 -2.06 10.66
CA ARG A 217 -14.02 -0.99 10.99
C ARG A 217 -14.92 -1.41 12.16
N GLU A 218 -15.58 -2.56 12.05
CA GLU A 218 -16.47 -3.08 13.12
C GLU A 218 -15.73 -3.29 14.45
N LEU A 219 -14.47 -3.71 14.40
CA LEU A 219 -13.62 -3.89 15.58
C LEU A 219 -13.35 -2.55 16.28
N LEU A 220 -13.04 -1.50 15.52
CA LEU A 220 -12.78 -0.16 16.03
C LEU A 220 -14.05 0.50 16.58
N GLU A 221 -15.18 0.34 15.90
CA GLU A 221 -16.50 0.83 16.35
C GLU A 221 -16.90 0.18 17.68
N LYS A 222 -16.80 -1.15 17.79
CA LYS A 222 -16.98 -1.88 19.07
C LYS A 222 -15.92 -1.52 20.11
N GLY A 223 -14.81 -0.92 19.68
CA GLY A 223 -13.78 -0.32 20.52
C GLY A 223 -14.11 1.07 21.04
N GLY A 224 -15.19 1.69 20.57
CA GLY A 224 -15.59 3.06 20.91
C GLY A 224 -14.78 4.13 20.17
N VAL A 225 -14.15 3.77 19.05
CA VAL A 225 -13.41 4.73 18.22
C VAL A 225 -14.40 5.49 17.34
N ASP A 226 -14.30 6.82 17.35
CA ASP A 226 -15.11 7.71 16.53
C ASP A 226 -14.82 7.53 15.03
N GLU A 227 -15.86 7.49 14.19
CA GLU A 227 -15.72 7.30 12.74
C GLU A 227 -14.88 8.40 12.08
N THR A 228 -14.89 9.63 12.60
CA THR A 228 -14.05 10.74 12.11
C THR A 228 -12.55 10.48 12.28
N ARG A 229 -12.18 9.48 13.10
CA ARG A 229 -10.81 9.00 13.28
C ARG A 229 -10.46 7.81 12.41
N MET A 230 -11.36 7.40 11.51
CA MET A 230 -11.13 6.29 10.61
C MET A 230 -11.08 6.78 9.17
N LYS A 231 -10.03 6.38 8.46
CA LYS A 231 -9.82 6.66 7.05
C LYS A 231 -9.70 5.35 6.29
N PHE A 232 -10.34 5.30 5.13
CA PHE A 232 -10.42 4.10 4.32
C PHE A 232 -10.02 4.41 2.90
N GLU A 233 -9.44 3.42 2.25
CA GLU A 233 -9.17 3.46 0.82
C GLU A 233 -9.85 2.26 0.18
N GLU A 234 -10.84 2.55 -0.67
CA GLU A 234 -11.58 1.53 -1.41
C GLU A 234 -11.08 1.49 -2.85
N PHE A 235 -10.36 0.43 -3.20
CA PHE A 235 -9.97 0.16 -4.58
C PHE A 235 -10.46 -1.20 -5.06
N ALA A 236 -10.93 -1.26 -6.30
CA ALA A 236 -11.16 -2.51 -7.03
C ALA A 236 -9.83 -3.09 -7.55
N GLY A 237 -8.86 -3.30 -6.66
CA GLY A 237 -7.55 -3.89 -7.00
C GLY A 237 -7.23 -5.19 -6.25
N TYR A 238 -7.99 -5.47 -5.19
CA TYR A 238 -7.74 -6.50 -4.19
C TYR A 238 -7.89 -7.91 -4.69
#